data_AF-A0A522B242-F1
#
_entry.id   AF-A0A522B242-F1
#
_cell.length_a   1.000
_cell.length_b   1.000
_cell.length_c   1.000
_cell.angle_alpha   90.00
_cell.angle_beta   90.00
_cell.angle_gamma   90.00
#
_symmetry.space_group_name_H-M   'P 1'
#
loop_
_entity.id
_entity.type
_entity.pdbx_description
1 polymer ?
#
loop_
_entity_poly.entity_id
_entity_poly.type
_entity_poly.pdbx_seq_one_letter_code
_entity_poly.pdbx_strand_id
1 'polypeptide(L)'
;MHPVSPDAAPADGSVLPEQRGRRLRRPSRRVLAAALLAPVALLVVAGGIAFASVDVPRPESIANPQVTVITYSDGQELGRIGAQNRIEVPLSRISEPARRAILAAENRDYYSEPGISPRGIVRAAWANLRGGGVKQGASTITQQYAKNAYLSQERTWSRKLKEVVIAVKLDRDHSKDEVLELYLNTVYFGRGAYGIEVAAQTWFGKPAAELSAAEGAVLASVLRSPAAYDPATDPERARERWDYVIRGMQDEGWLEGEQPTYPEVLPPPAGDRLAGPQGYLVRQVQDELERLGFSEARVRSGGLRV
;
A
#
# COMPACT_ATOMS: atom_id res chain seq x y z
N MET A 1 -54.60 -66.11 -71.76
CA MET A 1 -53.99 -65.61 -73.01
C MET A 1 -52.74 -64.85 -72.62
N HIS A 2 -51.58 -65.50 -72.81
CA HIS A 2 -50.23 -64.95 -73.07
C HIS A 2 -49.59 -63.88 -72.14
N PRO A 3 -48.24 -63.81 -72.09
CA PRO A 3 -47.42 -63.80 -70.88
C PRO A 3 -46.55 -62.53 -70.78
N VAL A 4 -45.50 -62.56 -69.95
CA VAL A 4 -44.12 -62.06 -70.17
C VAL A 4 -43.52 -61.49 -68.87
N SER A 5 -42.48 -62.18 -68.36
CA SER A 5 -41.45 -61.70 -67.42
C SER A 5 -40.42 -60.82 -68.15
N PRO A 6 -39.30 -60.43 -67.52
CA PRO A 6 -39.07 -59.61 -66.33
C PRO A 6 -38.34 -58.31 -66.71
N ASP A 7 -38.19 -57.33 -65.81
CA ASP A 7 -36.97 -56.49 -65.86
C ASP A 7 -36.66 -55.83 -64.52
N ALA A 8 -35.38 -55.96 -64.15
CA ALA A 8 -34.79 -55.35 -62.98
C ALA A 8 -34.43 -53.89 -63.30
N ALA A 9 -34.78 -52.98 -62.39
CA ALA A 9 -34.37 -51.57 -62.42
C ALA A 9 -33.44 -51.27 -61.23
N PRO A 10 -32.55 -50.26 -61.36
CA PRO A 10 -31.20 -50.30 -60.79
C PRO A 10 -31.11 -49.76 -59.37
N ALA A 11 -29.98 -50.06 -58.72
CA ALA A 11 -29.54 -49.46 -57.48
C ALA A 11 -29.47 -47.93 -57.61
N ASP A 12 -30.31 -47.21 -56.87
CA ASP A 12 -30.21 -45.76 -56.76
C ASP A 12 -29.16 -45.41 -55.70
N GLY A 13 -28.26 -44.53 -56.12
CA GLY A 13 -27.07 -44.16 -55.39
C GLY A 13 -27.39 -43.34 -54.15
N SER A 14 -26.56 -43.54 -53.14
CA SER A 14 -26.36 -42.66 -52.01
C SER A 14 -26.33 -41.17 -52.40
N VAL A 15 -27.26 -40.39 -51.86
CA VAL A 15 -27.06 -38.95 -51.66
C VAL A 15 -27.19 -38.68 -50.16
N LEU A 16 -26.05 -38.73 -49.45
CA LEU A 16 -25.96 -38.19 -48.10
C LEU A 16 -26.32 -36.69 -48.17
N PRO A 17 -27.14 -36.16 -47.24
CA PRO A 17 -27.45 -34.74 -47.23
C PRO A 17 -26.15 -33.93 -47.08
N GLU A 18 -25.87 -33.04 -48.03
CA GLU A 18 -24.78 -32.07 -47.93
C GLU A 18 -24.92 -31.33 -46.60
N GLN A 19 -23.99 -31.59 -45.67
CA GLN A 19 -23.82 -30.75 -44.50
C GLN A 19 -23.39 -29.37 -44.98
N ARG A 20 -24.35 -28.46 -45.14
CA ARG A 20 -24.09 -27.02 -45.29
C ARG A 20 -23.32 -26.56 -44.06
N GLY A 21 -21.99 -26.59 -44.14
CA GLY A 21 -21.11 -26.05 -43.13
C GLY A 21 -21.52 -24.62 -42.84
N ARG A 22 -22.01 -24.37 -41.61
CA ARG A 22 -22.24 -23.01 -41.11
C ARG A 22 -20.89 -22.30 -41.17
N ARG A 23 -20.65 -21.52 -42.22
CA ARG A 23 -19.50 -20.62 -42.29
C ARG A 23 -19.64 -19.63 -41.13
N LEU A 24 -18.92 -19.87 -40.04
CA LEU A 24 -18.79 -18.94 -38.93
C LEU A 24 -18.27 -17.63 -39.51
N ARG A 25 -19.15 -16.63 -39.66
CA ARG A 25 -18.77 -15.30 -40.16
C ARG A 25 -17.78 -14.73 -39.15
N ARG A 26 -16.53 -14.58 -39.56
CA ARG A 26 -15.50 -13.95 -38.72
C ARG A 26 -16.01 -12.55 -38.34
N PRO A 27 -16.06 -12.21 -37.04
CA PRO A 27 -16.57 -10.93 -36.60
C PRO A 27 -15.75 -9.81 -37.26
N SER A 28 -16.41 -8.73 -37.66
CA SER A 28 -15.73 -7.61 -38.29
C SER A 28 -14.71 -7.01 -37.31
N ARG A 29 -13.64 -6.40 -37.83
CA ARG A 29 -12.63 -5.70 -37.00
C ARG A 29 -13.26 -4.67 -36.05
N ARG A 30 -14.42 -4.10 -36.42
CA ARG A 30 -15.20 -3.17 -35.59
C ARG A 30 -15.90 -3.86 -34.41
N VAL A 31 -16.42 -5.07 -34.59
CA VAL A 31 -17.03 -5.88 -33.51
C VAL A 31 -15.95 -6.36 -32.55
N LEU A 32 -14.78 -6.77 -33.05
CA LEU A 32 -13.63 -7.12 -32.22
C LEU A 32 -13.07 -5.92 -31.45
N ALA A 33 -12.96 -4.76 -32.10
CA ALA A 33 -12.53 -3.52 -31.43
C ALA A 33 -13.55 -3.05 -30.39
N ALA A 34 -14.85 -3.11 -30.67
CA ALA A 34 -15.90 -2.78 -29.71
C ALA A 34 -15.92 -3.74 -28.51
N ALA A 35 -15.69 -5.04 -28.74
CA ALA A 35 -15.57 -6.03 -27.67
C ALA A 35 -14.34 -5.80 -26.77
N LEU A 36 -13.27 -5.20 -27.30
CA LEU A 36 -12.07 -4.80 -26.54
C LEU A 36 -12.23 -3.45 -25.83
N LEU A 37 -12.97 -2.50 -26.42
CA LEU A 37 -13.15 -1.14 -25.89
C LEU A 37 -14.29 -1.03 -24.86
N ALA A 38 -15.34 -1.84 -24.99
CA ALA A 38 -16.47 -1.80 -24.07
C ALA A 38 -16.09 -2.11 -22.60
N PRO A 39 -15.22 -3.10 -22.29
CA PRO A 39 -14.73 -3.33 -20.93
C PRO A 39 -13.91 -2.15 -20.40
N VAL A 40 -13.10 -1.51 -21.24
CA VAL A 40 -12.30 -0.34 -20.86
C VAL A 40 -13.20 0.86 -20.57
N ALA A 41 -14.18 1.13 -21.43
CA ALA A 41 -15.16 2.20 -21.20
C ALA A 41 -15.98 1.96 -19.93
N LEU A 42 -16.39 0.72 -19.66
CA LEU A 42 -17.08 0.34 -18.43
C LEU A 42 -16.21 0.57 -17.18
N LEU A 43 -14.93 0.21 -17.25
CA LEU A 43 -13.97 0.47 -16.17
C LEU A 43 -13.74 1.97 -15.93
N VAL A 44 -13.69 2.77 -17.01
CA VAL A 44 -13.56 4.23 -16.92
C VAL A 44 -14.80 4.85 -16.28
N VAL A 45 -16.00 4.43 -16.70
CA VAL A 45 -17.26 4.91 -16.11
C VAL A 45 -17.38 4.49 -14.64
N ALA A 46 -17.11 3.22 -14.32
CA ALA A 46 -17.11 2.72 -12.95
C ALA A 46 -16.07 3.44 -12.07
N GLY A 47 -14.88 3.69 -12.63
CA GLY A 47 -13.82 4.49 -11.99
C GLY A 47 -14.25 5.93 -11.77
N GLY A 48 -14.94 6.55 -12.73
CA GLY A 48 -15.49 7.91 -12.61
C GLY A 48 -16.57 8.02 -11.54
N ILE A 49 -17.47 7.04 -11.45
CA ILE A 49 -18.49 6.96 -10.38
C ILE A 49 -17.83 6.76 -9.02
N ALA A 50 -16.84 5.86 -8.91
CA ALA A 50 -16.07 5.69 -7.68
C ALA A 50 -15.33 6.97 -7.28
N PHE A 51 -14.76 7.68 -8.26
CA PHE A 51 -14.09 8.97 -8.03
C PHE A 51 -15.05 10.03 -7.51
N ALA A 52 -16.25 10.14 -8.09
CA ALA A 52 -17.25 11.11 -7.67
C ALA A 52 -17.87 10.80 -6.31
N SER A 53 -17.95 9.52 -5.92
CA SER A 53 -18.63 9.08 -4.68
C SER A 53 -17.74 9.00 -3.44
N VAL A 54 -16.42 9.10 -3.59
CA VAL A 54 -15.49 9.04 -2.46
C VAL A 54 -15.11 10.45 -2.02
N ASP A 55 -15.67 10.91 -0.91
CA ASP A 55 -15.22 12.14 -0.27
C ASP A 55 -13.91 11.91 0.48
N VAL A 56 -12.97 12.85 0.32
CA VAL A 56 -11.69 12.87 1.03
C VAL A 56 -11.74 14.03 2.01
N PRO A 57 -11.87 13.76 3.33
CA PRO A 57 -11.74 14.80 4.33
C PRO A 57 -10.38 15.49 4.21
N ARG A 58 -10.32 16.80 4.45
CA ARG A 58 -9.04 17.52 4.42
C ARG A 58 -8.09 16.96 5.49
N PRO A 59 -6.79 16.80 5.22
CA PRO A 59 -5.82 16.32 6.21
C PRO A 59 -5.84 17.11 7.54
N GLU A 60 -6.06 18.42 7.45
CA GLU A 60 -6.20 19.34 8.59
C GLU A 60 -7.36 18.98 9.54
N SER A 61 -8.40 18.29 9.07
CA SER A 61 -9.52 17.86 9.93
C SER A 61 -9.13 16.75 10.91
N ILE A 62 -7.98 16.10 10.70
CA ILE A 62 -7.37 15.12 11.61
C ILE A 62 -6.47 15.82 12.66
N ALA A 63 -6.25 17.14 12.54
CA ALA A 63 -5.26 17.91 13.31
C ALA A 63 -5.66 18.27 14.76
N ASN A 64 -6.84 17.87 15.24
CA ASN A 64 -7.20 17.96 16.66
C ASN A 64 -7.18 16.57 17.32
N PRO A 65 -5.99 15.93 17.42
CA PRO A 65 -5.90 14.56 17.89
C PRO A 65 -6.34 14.48 19.35
N GLN A 66 -7.40 13.72 19.58
CA GLN A 66 -7.82 13.32 20.92
C GLN A 66 -7.23 11.93 21.21
N VAL A 67 -6.64 11.76 22.39
CA VAL A 67 -6.16 10.44 22.84
C VAL A 67 -7.33 9.48 22.88
N THR A 68 -7.13 8.29 22.33
CA THR A 68 -8.02 7.16 22.59
C THR A 68 -7.68 6.61 23.96
N VAL A 69 -8.68 6.43 24.81
CA VAL A 69 -8.53 5.89 26.16
C VAL A 69 -9.19 4.51 26.18
N ILE A 70 -8.44 3.52 26.64
CA ILE A 70 -8.93 2.15 26.85
C ILE A 70 -9.10 1.93 28.34
N THR A 71 -10.27 1.44 28.72
CA THR A 71 -10.66 1.18 30.10
C THR A 71 -11.00 -0.30 30.31
N TYR A 72 -10.82 -0.77 31.54
CA TYR A 72 -11.39 -2.01 32.01
C TYR A 72 -12.90 -1.85 32.22
N SER A 73 -13.61 -2.97 32.37
CA SER A 73 -15.07 -2.97 32.59
C SER A 73 -15.51 -2.30 33.89
N ASP A 74 -14.60 -2.08 34.84
CA ASP A 74 -14.82 -1.33 36.08
C ASP A 74 -14.52 0.18 35.94
N GLY A 75 -14.11 0.62 34.75
CA GLY A 75 -13.78 2.02 34.44
C GLY A 75 -12.34 2.43 34.74
N GLN A 76 -11.49 1.53 35.25
CA GLN A 76 -10.06 1.83 35.43
C GLN A 76 -9.35 1.94 34.07
N GLU A 77 -8.40 2.88 33.94
CA GLU A 77 -7.65 3.06 32.70
C GLU A 77 -6.66 1.91 32.47
N LEU A 78 -6.84 1.15 31.39
CA LEU A 78 -5.91 0.13 30.91
C LEU A 78 -4.74 0.77 30.16
N GLY A 79 -5.01 1.78 29.35
CA GLY A 79 -3.99 2.48 28.59
C GLY A 79 -4.53 3.55 27.65
N ARG A 80 -3.63 4.27 27.00
CA ARG A 80 -3.96 5.30 26.01
C ARG A 80 -3.29 5.02 24.69
N ILE A 81 -3.99 5.32 23.62
CA ILE A 81 -3.48 5.27 22.25
C ILE A 81 -3.50 6.69 21.71
N GLY A 82 -2.33 7.19 21.29
CA GLY A 82 -2.21 8.54 20.74
C GLY A 82 -1.83 9.62 21.76
N ALA A 83 -1.59 10.81 21.20
CA ALA A 83 -1.10 12.09 21.75
C ALA A 83 0.11 12.16 22.71
N GLN A 84 0.61 11.08 23.32
CA GLN A 84 1.81 11.24 24.19
C GLN A 84 3.15 11.34 23.41
N ASN A 85 3.22 10.84 22.17
CA ASN A 85 4.45 10.82 21.37
C ASN A 85 4.21 11.27 19.92
N ARG A 86 3.52 12.40 19.66
CA ARG A 86 3.42 12.94 18.29
C ARG A 86 4.08 14.30 18.24
N ILE A 87 5.24 14.36 17.58
CA ILE A 87 5.94 15.60 17.27
C ILE A 87 5.81 15.79 15.76
N GLU A 88 4.89 16.65 15.36
CA GLU A 88 4.77 17.05 13.96
C GLU A 88 5.90 18.02 13.62
N VAL A 89 6.63 17.71 12.55
CA VAL A 89 7.70 18.57 12.04
C VAL A 89 7.45 18.87 10.58
N PRO A 90 7.68 20.12 10.12
CA PRO A 90 7.56 20.42 8.71
C PRO A 90 8.63 19.66 7.92
N LEU A 91 8.37 19.39 6.64
CA LEU A 91 9.27 18.63 5.77
C LEU A 91 10.68 19.25 5.70
N SER A 92 10.77 20.57 5.80
CA SER A 92 12.02 21.34 5.85
C SER A 92 12.87 21.07 7.09
N ARG A 93 12.29 20.49 8.15
CA ARG A 93 12.99 20.05 9.37
C ARG A 93 13.31 18.56 9.37
N ILE A 94 13.12 17.88 8.24
CA ILE A 94 13.50 16.48 8.06
C ILE A 94 14.71 16.43 7.12
N SER A 95 15.77 15.75 7.57
CA SER A 95 17.01 15.57 6.79
C SER A 95 16.72 15.08 5.37
N GLU A 96 17.28 15.76 4.36
CA GLU A 96 17.12 15.36 2.96
C GLU A 96 17.67 13.96 2.67
N PRO A 97 18.88 13.57 3.14
CA PRO A 97 19.34 12.19 3.07
C PRO A 97 18.34 11.16 3.61
N ALA A 98 17.67 11.47 4.74
CA ALA A 98 16.69 10.57 5.31
C ALA A 98 15.40 10.49 4.47
N ARG A 99 14.91 11.63 3.95
CA ARG A 99 13.80 11.67 3.00
C ARG A 99 14.11 10.81 1.77
N ARG A 100 15.28 10.98 1.17
CA ARG A 100 15.74 10.20 0.00
C ARG A 100 15.84 8.70 0.30
N ALA A 101 16.30 8.31 1.50
CA ALA A 101 16.33 6.90 1.90
C ALA A 101 14.93 6.27 1.93
N ILE A 102 13.95 6.98 2.48
CA ILE A 102 12.55 6.53 2.52
C ILE A 102 11.97 6.44 1.10
N LEU A 103 12.21 7.44 0.25
CA LEU A 103 11.81 7.41 -1.16
C LEU A 103 12.47 6.24 -1.90
N ALA A 104 13.76 5.96 -1.66
CA ALA A 104 14.49 4.89 -2.31
C ALA A 104 13.92 3.50 -2.00
N ALA A 105 13.42 3.32 -0.77
CA ALA A 105 12.82 2.09 -0.28
C ALA A 105 11.36 1.91 -0.73
N GLU A 106 10.56 2.97 -0.69
CA GLU A 106 9.11 2.93 -0.83
C GLU A 106 8.60 3.41 -2.19
N ASN A 107 9.18 4.47 -2.77
CA ASN A 107 8.65 5.10 -3.99
C ASN A 107 9.69 6.00 -4.69
N ARG A 108 10.57 5.44 -5.52
CA ARG A 108 11.64 6.19 -6.22
C ARG A 108 11.10 7.28 -7.15
N ASP A 109 10.05 6.96 -7.90
CA ASP A 109 9.41 7.86 -8.87
C ASP A 109 8.43 8.88 -8.23
N TYR A 110 8.37 9.00 -6.90
CA TYR A 110 7.30 9.70 -6.15
C TYR A 110 6.93 11.08 -6.68
N TYR A 111 7.93 11.92 -6.97
CA TYR A 111 7.72 13.29 -7.43
C TYR A 111 7.16 13.38 -8.86
N SER A 112 7.24 12.31 -9.64
CA SER A 112 6.80 12.26 -11.05
C SER A 112 5.48 11.52 -11.25
N GLU A 113 5.01 10.78 -10.25
CA GLU A 113 3.83 9.91 -10.36
C GLU A 113 2.55 10.66 -9.96
N PRO A 114 1.36 10.35 -10.54
CA PRO A 114 0.10 11.04 -10.22
C PRO A 114 -0.61 10.42 -8.98
N GLY A 115 0.11 10.29 -7.86
CA GLY A 115 -0.39 9.68 -6.62
C GLY A 115 -0.51 8.16 -6.64
N ILE A 116 -0.45 7.53 -7.82
CA ILE A 116 -0.36 6.07 -8.03
C ILE A 116 0.82 5.75 -8.94
N SER A 117 1.30 4.51 -8.92
CA SER A 117 2.40 4.06 -9.79
C SER A 117 1.89 3.16 -10.93
N PRO A 118 1.60 3.70 -12.12
CA PRO A 118 1.27 2.87 -13.29
C PRO A 118 2.37 1.86 -13.62
N ARG A 119 3.64 2.30 -13.54
CA ARG A 119 4.81 1.44 -13.76
C ARG A 119 4.91 0.35 -12.71
N GLY A 120 4.69 0.68 -11.43
CA GLY A 120 4.67 -0.27 -10.33
C GLY A 120 3.57 -1.31 -10.47
N ILE A 121 2.37 -0.90 -10.89
CA ILE A 121 1.23 -1.81 -11.15
C ILE A 121 1.57 -2.78 -12.29
N VAL A 122 2.09 -2.30 -13.42
CA VAL A 122 2.47 -3.15 -14.56
C VAL A 122 3.59 -4.13 -14.16
N ARG A 123 4.61 -3.63 -13.44
CA ARG A 123 5.72 -4.45 -12.93
C ARG A 123 5.24 -5.56 -12.01
N ALA A 124 4.36 -5.24 -11.05
CA ALA A 124 3.82 -6.20 -10.11
C ALA A 124 2.93 -7.24 -10.79
N ALA A 125 2.09 -6.82 -11.74
CA ALA A 125 1.28 -7.74 -12.54
C ALA A 125 2.16 -8.74 -13.31
N TRP A 126 3.23 -8.26 -13.94
CA TRP A 126 4.16 -9.10 -14.68
C TRP A 126 4.98 -10.04 -13.81
N ALA A 127 5.41 -9.58 -12.63
CA ALA A 127 6.11 -10.41 -11.65
C ALA A 127 5.22 -11.57 -11.15
N ASN A 128 3.96 -11.27 -10.80
CA ASN A 128 2.97 -12.27 -10.39
C ASN A 128 2.73 -13.31 -11.48
N LEU A 129 2.62 -12.90 -12.74
CA LEU A 129 2.44 -13.83 -13.88
C LEU A 129 3.63 -14.77 -14.09
N ARG A 130 4.83 -14.37 -13.69
CA ARG A 130 6.07 -15.17 -13.83
C ARG A 130 6.39 -16.02 -12.61
N GLY A 131 5.51 -16.05 -11.60
CA GLY A 131 5.77 -16.72 -10.32
C GLY A 131 6.91 -16.07 -9.50
N GLY A 132 7.41 -14.92 -9.95
CA GLY A 132 8.40 -14.14 -9.22
C GLY A 132 7.69 -13.32 -8.16
N GLY A 133 7.83 -13.70 -6.90
CA GLY A 133 7.27 -12.93 -5.79
C GLY A 133 7.61 -11.44 -5.91
N VAL A 134 6.66 -10.58 -5.54
CA VAL A 134 6.80 -9.13 -5.61
C VAL A 134 7.84 -8.65 -4.59
N LYS A 135 9.07 -8.37 -5.06
CA LYS A 135 10.19 -7.91 -4.21
C LYS A 135 10.03 -6.45 -3.73
N GLN A 136 9.31 -5.62 -4.49
CA GLN A 136 8.96 -4.22 -4.18
C GLN A 136 7.44 -4.03 -4.22
N GLY A 137 6.87 -3.40 -3.20
CA GLY A 137 5.43 -3.09 -3.17
C GLY A 137 5.01 -2.24 -4.39
N ALA A 138 3.80 -2.47 -4.89
CA ALA A 138 3.24 -1.69 -6.01
C ALA A 138 2.60 -0.36 -5.58
N SER A 139 2.48 -0.12 -4.26
CA SER A 139 1.73 1.03 -3.72
C SER A 139 2.67 2.21 -3.47
N THR A 140 2.25 3.40 -3.87
CA THR A 140 2.98 4.66 -3.66
C THR A 140 2.90 5.15 -2.23
N ILE A 141 3.74 6.12 -1.87
CA ILE A 141 3.63 6.83 -0.58
C ILE A 141 2.25 7.47 -0.42
N THR A 142 1.71 8.10 -1.47
CA THR A 142 0.36 8.71 -1.42
C THR A 142 -0.72 7.65 -1.15
N GLN A 143 -0.61 6.46 -1.74
CA GLN A 143 -1.52 5.34 -1.45
C GLN A 143 -1.36 4.80 -0.02
N GLN A 144 -0.13 4.73 0.48
CA GLN A 144 0.13 4.31 1.86
C GLN A 144 -0.45 5.30 2.86
N TYR A 145 -0.28 6.61 2.63
CA TYR A 145 -0.91 7.64 3.43
C TYR A 145 -2.45 7.55 3.35
N ALA A 146 -3.01 7.42 2.15
CA ALA A 146 -4.46 7.26 1.96
C ALA A 146 -5.02 6.07 2.76
N LYS A 147 -4.31 4.93 2.71
CA LYS A 147 -4.64 3.72 3.47
C LYS A 147 -4.65 3.99 4.97
N ASN A 148 -3.59 4.56 5.52
CA ASN A 148 -3.43 4.71 6.97
C ASN A 148 -4.34 5.81 7.54
N ALA A 149 -4.55 6.90 6.80
CA ALA A 149 -5.34 8.04 7.25
C ALA A 149 -6.85 7.79 7.15
N TYR A 150 -7.33 7.24 6.03
CA TYR A 150 -8.76 7.29 5.70
C TYR A 150 -9.45 5.92 5.67
N LEU A 151 -8.70 4.81 5.64
CA LEU A 151 -9.28 3.49 5.38
C LEU A 151 -9.00 2.52 6.53
N SER A 152 -9.92 1.57 6.72
CA SER A 152 -9.70 0.41 7.58
C SER A 152 -8.71 -0.57 6.94
N GLN A 153 -8.23 -1.57 7.69
CA GLN A 153 -7.32 -2.60 7.17
C GLN A 153 -8.01 -3.71 6.35
N GLU A 154 -9.32 -3.62 6.10
CA GLU A 154 -10.09 -4.66 5.40
C GLU A 154 -9.52 -5.02 4.02
N ARG A 155 -9.18 -6.27 3.75
CA ARG A 155 -8.54 -6.65 2.47
C ARG A 155 -9.56 -6.91 1.35
N THR A 156 -10.32 -5.89 0.96
CA THR A 156 -11.32 -5.96 -0.11
C THR A 156 -10.92 -5.16 -1.36
N TRP A 157 -11.40 -5.59 -2.54
CA TRP A 157 -11.17 -4.88 -3.81
C TRP A 157 -11.82 -3.49 -3.82
N SER A 158 -12.99 -3.34 -3.18
CA SER A 158 -13.67 -2.05 -3.04
C SER A 158 -12.86 -1.08 -2.18
N ARG A 159 -12.26 -1.53 -1.06
CA ARG A 159 -11.33 -0.71 -0.28
C ARG A 159 -10.11 -0.30 -1.12
N LYS A 160 -9.51 -1.23 -1.87
CA LYS A 160 -8.34 -0.90 -2.71
C LYS A 160 -8.68 0.13 -3.80
N LEU A 161 -9.88 0.08 -4.37
CA LEU A 161 -10.34 1.11 -5.31
C LEU A 161 -10.50 2.47 -4.62
N LYS A 162 -11.07 2.51 -3.41
CA LYS A 162 -11.14 3.74 -2.60
C LYS A 162 -9.74 4.29 -2.32
N GLU A 163 -8.78 3.45 -1.96
CA GLU A 163 -7.38 3.85 -1.74
C GLU A 163 -6.77 4.54 -2.96
N VAL A 164 -6.98 3.99 -4.16
CA VAL A 164 -6.53 4.59 -5.42
C VAL A 164 -7.20 5.95 -5.66
N VAL A 165 -8.52 6.04 -5.48
CA VAL A 165 -9.27 7.29 -5.68
C VAL A 165 -8.80 8.38 -4.70
N ILE A 166 -8.67 8.04 -3.41
CA ILE A 166 -8.21 8.97 -2.38
C ILE A 166 -6.79 9.42 -2.71
N ALA A 167 -5.90 8.50 -3.10
CA ALA A 167 -4.52 8.86 -3.44
C ALA A 167 -4.43 9.84 -4.62
N VAL A 168 -5.22 9.62 -5.68
CA VAL A 168 -5.26 10.54 -6.83
C VAL A 168 -5.83 11.91 -6.44
N LYS A 169 -6.84 11.95 -5.57
CA LYS A 169 -7.39 13.23 -5.06
C LYS A 169 -6.38 13.99 -4.20
N LEU A 170 -5.71 13.29 -3.27
CA LEU A 170 -4.66 13.89 -2.45
C LEU A 170 -3.54 14.47 -3.30
N ASP A 171 -3.10 13.76 -4.33
CA ASP A 171 -2.04 14.22 -5.24
C ASP A 171 -2.44 15.42 -6.10
N ARG A 172 -3.74 15.58 -6.36
CA ARG A 172 -4.30 16.70 -7.12
C ARG A 172 -4.48 17.94 -6.24
N ASP A 173 -4.92 17.74 -5.00
CA ASP A 173 -5.34 18.81 -4.10
C ASP A 173 -4.19 19.31 -3.20
N HIS A 174 -3.10 18.54 -3.09
CA HIS A 174 -1.90 18.88 -2.31
C HIS A 174 -0.63 18.68 -3.14
N SER A 175 0.39 19.46 -2.82
CA SER A 175 1.73 19.29 -3.37
C SER A 175 2.39 17.99 -2.88
N LYS A 176 3.38 17.52 -3.65
CA LYS A 176 4.18 16.35 -3.28
C LYS A 176 4.85 16.49 -1.92
N ASP A 177 5.30 17.68 -1.58
CA ASP A 177 5.96 17.94 -0.30
C ASP A 177 4.95 17.86 0.85
N GLU A 178 3.76 18.42 0.69
CA GLU A 178 2.69 18.33 1.71
C GLU A 178 2.26 16.88 1.96
N VAL A 179 2.07 16.09 0.90
CA VAL A 179 1.71 14.67 1.04
C VAL A 179 2.85 13.88 1.70
N LEU A 180 4.10 14.18 1.36
CA LEU A 180 5.26 13.52 1.97
C LEU A 180 5.41 13.92 3.45
N GLU A 181 5.18 15.18 3.79
CA GLU A 181 5.15 15.66 5.17
C GLU A 181 4.08 14.94 5.99
N LEU A 182 2.86 14.89 5.48
CA LEU A 182 1.76 14.18 6.13
C LEU A 182 2.08 12.70 6.33
N TYR A 183 2.62 12.04 5.31
CA TYR A 183 3.05 10.66 5.40
C TYR A 183 4.12 10.45 6.47
N LEU A 184 5.21 11.24 6.43
CA LEU A 184 6.34 11.10 7.34
C LEU A 184 5.96 11.44 8.79
N ASN A 185 4.95 12.27 9.03
CA ASN A 185 4.45 12.61 10.36
C ASN A 185 3.37 11.64 10.89
N THR A 186 2.94 10.66 10.09
CA THR A 186 1.86 9.74 10.46
C THR A 186 2.27 8.28 10.46
N VAL A 187 3.18 7.87 9.57
CA VAL A 187 3.55 6.46 9.40
C VAL A 187 4.23 5.87 10.64
N TYR A 188 4.01 4.57 10.84
CA TYR A 188 4.58 3.81 11.95
C TYR A 188 5.98 3.31 11.62
N PHE A 189 6.96 3.67 12.44
CA PHE A 189 8.36 3.25 12.33
C PHE A 189 8.73 2.14 13.33
N GLY A 190 7.74 1.45 13.92
CA GLY A 190 8.00 0.45 14.96
C GLY A 190 8.30 1.07 16.33
N ARG A 191 8.43 0.22 17.36
CA ARG A 191 8.79 0.64 18.72
C ARG A 191 7.91 1.74 19.33
N GLY A 192 6.63 1.79 18.95
CA GLY A 192 5.72 2.86 19.37
C GLY A 192 5.99 4.23 18.71
N ALA A 193 6.98 4.32 17.82
CA ALA A 193 7.37 5.55 17.15
C ALA A 193 6.51 5.79 15.90
N TYR A 194 5.71 6.83 15.98
CA TYR A 194 4.85 7.28 14.90
C TYR A 194 5.24 8.69 14.49
N GLY A 195 5.51 8.86 13.21
CA GLY A 195 6.13 10.09 12.72
C GLY A 195 7.65 10.04 12.84
N ILE A 196 8.32 10.66 11.88
CA ILE A 196 9.78 10.53 11.72
C ILE A 196 10.58 11.21 12.83
N GLU A 197 10.07 12.28 13.44
CA GLU A 197 10.75 12.95 14.55
C GLU A 197 10.84 12.04 15.78
N VAL A 198 9.71 11.42 16.13
CA VAL A 198 9.64 10.46 17.22
C VAL A 198 10.48 9.23 16.90
N ALA A 199 10.52 8.80 15.64
CA ALA A 199 11.37 7.70 15.19
C ALA A 199 12.86 8.05 15.33
N ALA A 200 13.29 9.23 14.91
CA ALA A 200 14.68 9.68 15.04
C ALA A 200 15.14 9.65 16.51
N GLN A 201 14.29 10.14 17.42
CA GLN A 201 14.56 10.11 18.86
C GLN A 201 14.56 8.68 19.43
N THR A 202 13.60 7.84 19.02
CA THR A 202 13.46 6.47 19.53
C THR A 202 14.58 5.54 19.06
N TRP A 203 15.04 5.72 17.81
CA TRP A 203 16.02 4.83 17.19
C TRP A 203 17.46 5.32 17.36
N PHE A 204 17.67 6.64 17.44
CA PHE A 204 19.00 7.26 17.41
C PHE A 204 19.20 8.37 18.45
N GLY A 205 18.18 8.72 19.25
CA GLY A 205 18.31 9.72 20.31
C GLY A 205 18.53 11.15 19.81
N LYS A 206 18.14 11.46 18.57
CA LYS A 206 18.39 12.78 17.96
C LYS A 206 17.24 13.29 17.09
N PRO A 207 17.24 14.58 16.72
CA PRO A 207 16.20 15.17 15.85
C PRO A 207 16.20 14.59 14.43
N ALA A 208 15.05 14.56 13.76
CA ALA A 208 14.95 14.09 12.37
C ALA A 208 15.75 14.95 11.38
N ALA A 209 16.03 16.20 11.74
CA ALA A 209 16.90 17.11 10.98
C ALA A 209 18.36 16.61 10.88
N GLU A 210 18.81 15.78 11.82
CA GLU A 210 20.20 15.33 11.95
C GLU A 210 20.40 13.87 11.50
N LEU A 211 19.37 13.23 10.95
CA LEU A 211 19.48 11.87 10.42
C LEU A 211 20.42 11.84 9.20
N SER A 212 21.36 10.91 9.22
CA SER A 212 22.20 10.56 8.08
C SER A 212 21.42 9.71 7.06
N ALA A 213 22.00 9.49 5.88
CA ALA A 213 21.47 8.55 4.89
C ALA A 213 21.37 7.12 5.46
N ALA A 214 22.38 6.71 6.23
CA ALA A 214 22.45 5.38 6.84
C ALA A 214 21.34 5.17 7.87
N GLU A 215 21.08 6.15 8.73
CA GLU A 215 20.01 6.08 9.73
C GLU A 215 18.63 6.20 9.08
N GLY A 216 18.50 7.07 8.08
CA GLY A 216 17.31 7.15 7.23
C GLY A 216 16.99 5.82 6.56
N ALA A 217 18.01 5.07 6.11
CA ALA A 217 17.83 3.74 5.53
C ALA A 217 17.39 2.68 6.55
N VAL A 218 17.76 2.80 7.83
CA VAL A 218 17.20 1.95 8.90
C VAL A 218 15.72 2.24 9.08
N LEU A 219 15.34 3.52 9.21
CA LEU A 219 13.94 3.93 9.34
C LEU A 219 13.11 3.51 8.12
N ALA A 220 13.66 3.65 6.91
CA ALA A 220 13.02 3.20 5.69
C ALA A 220 12.84 1.67 5.63
N SER A 221 13.76 0.91 6.22
CA SER A 221 13.71 -0.55 6.23
C SER A 221 12.53 -1.09 7.05
N VAL A 222 12.21 -0.42 8.16
CA VAL A 222 11.16 -0.87 9.07
C VAL A 222 9.75 -0.56 8.58
N LEU A 223 9.54 0.47 7.75
CA LEU A 223 8.22 0.87 7.23
C LEU A 223 7.41 -0.29 6.64
N ARG A 224 8.07 -1.20 5.92
CA ARG A 224 7.40 -2.35 5.28
C ARG A 224 6.81 -3.33 6.31
N SER A 225 7.52 -3.57 7.41
CA SER A 225 7.14 -4.55 8.42
C SER A 225 7.95 -4.30 9.70
N PRO A 226 7.51 -3.36 10.56
CA PRO A 226 8.38 -2.83 11.62
C PRO A 226 8.93 -3.88 12.56
N ALA A 227 8.10 -4.84 12.99
CA ALA A 227 8.54 -5.91 13.88
C ALA A 227 9.53 -6.89 13.22
N ALA A 228 9.40 -7.13 11.91
CA ALA A 228 10.23 -8.12 11.20
C ALA A 228 11.58 -7.56 10.74
N TYR A 229 11.72 -6.24 10.73
CA TYR A 229 12.96 -5.54 10.34
C TYR A 229 13.57 -4.77 11.52
N ASP A 230 13.10 -5.02 12.74
CA ASP A 230 13.75 -4.49 13.94
C ASP A 230 15.03 -5.29 14.22
N PRO A 231 16.22 -4.64 14.28
CA PRO A 231 17.47 -5.33 14.54
C PRO A 231 17.55 -5.99 15.93
N ALA A 232 16.69 -5.59 16.89
CA ALA A 232 16.55 -6.27 18.16
C ALA A 232 15.80 -7.60 18.07
N THR A 233 15.06 -7.83 16.97
CA THR A 233 14.34 -9.08 16.69
C THR A 233 15.11 -9.95 15.69
N ASP A 234 15.56 -9.37 14.59
CA ASP A 234 16.26 -10.08 13.51
C ASP A 234 17.32 -9.15 12.87
N PRO A 235 18.57 -9.13 13.39
CA PRO A 235 19.61 -8.21 12.95
C PRO A 235 20.07 -8.50 11.52
N GLU A 236 20.10 -9.76 11.09
CA GLU A 236 20.51 -10.16 9.74
C GLU A 236 19.50 -9.65 8.72
N ARG A 237 18.21 -9.90 8.95
CA ARG A 237 17.14 -9.43 8.05
C ARG A 237 17.02 -7.91 8.03
N ALA A 238 17.22 -7.25 9.18
CA ALA A 238 17.29 -5.79 9.25
C ALA A 238 18.45 -5.26 8.39
N ARG A 239 19.63 -5.89 8.47
CA ARG A 239 20.82 -5.51 7.69
C ARG A 239 20.60 -5.72 6.19
N GLU A 240 20.07 -6.85 5.76
CA GLU A 240 19.79 -7.13 4.35
C GLU A 240 18.83 -6.10 3.73
N ARG A 241 17.78 -5.73 4.48
CA ARG A 241 16.83 -4.72 4.03
C ARG A 241 17.48 -3.34 3.97
N TRP A 242 18.34 -3.01 4.93
CA TRP A 242 19.11 -1.77 4.92
C TRP A 242 20.06 -1.69 3.73
N ASP A 243 20.81 -2.76 3.42
CA ASP A 243 21.70 -2.83 2.25
C ASP A 243 20.91 -2.68 0.94
N TYR A 244 19.67 -3.17 0.90
CA TYR A 244 18.76 -2.95 -0.22
C TYR A 244 18.37 -1.47 -0.38
N VAL A 245 18.09 -0.75 0.70
CA VAL A 245 17.76 0.69 0.65
C VAL A 245 18.97 1.49 0.19
N ILE A 246 20.15 1.22 0.77
CA ILE A 246 21.39 1.92 0.43
C ILE A 246 21.76 1.76 -1.05
N ARG A 247 21.71 0.53 -1.57
CA ARG A 247 21.89 0.30 -3.01
C ARG A 247 20.86 1.04 -3.84
N GLY A 248 19.61 1.08 -3.38
CA GLY A 248 18.56 1.85 -4.03
C GLY A 248 18.84 3.36 -4.06
N MET A 249 19.48 3.92 -3.04
CA MET A 249 19.91 5.33 -3.06
C MET A 249 21.07 5.55 -4.03
N GLN A 250 22.01 4.61 -4.11
CA GLN A 250 23.13 4.68 -5.06
C GLN A 250 22.65 4.56 -6.51
N ASP A 251 21.71 3.66 -6.79
CA ASP A 251 21.09 3.49 -8.12
C ASP A 251 20.46 4.79 -8.63
N GLU A 252 19.85 5.58 -7.74
CA GLU A 252 19.22 6.86 -8.06
C GLU A 252 20.21 8.05 -8.04
N GLY A 253 21.48 7.81 -7.73
CA GLY A 253 22.49 8.88 -7.56
C GLY A 253 22.24 9.77 -6.34
N TRP A 254 21.46 9.31 -5.36
CA TRP A 254 21.13 10.05 -4.14
C TRP A 254 22.13 9.85 -3.02
N LEU A 255 23.02 8.88 -3.17
CA LEU A 255 24.14 8.58 -2.30
C LEU A 255 25.34 8.23 -3.16
N GLU A 256 26.41 9.01 -3.07
CA GLU A 256 27.64 8.81 -3.83
C GLU A 256 28.74 8.22 -2.94
N GLY A 257 29.66 7.47 -3.54
CA GLY A 257 30.83 6.91 -2.86
C GLY A 257 30.61 5.52 -2.27
N GLU A 258 31.48 5.16 -1.32
CA GLU A 258 31.44 3.86 -0.66
C GLU A 258 30.15 3.66 0.14
N GLN A 259 29.72 2.41 0.23
CA GLN A 259 28.58 2.06 1.05
C GLN A 259 28.87 2.44 2.51
N PRO A 260 27.99 3.23 3.17
CA PRO A 260 28.19 3.59 4.57
C PRO A 260 28.22 2.34 5.47
N THR A 261 28.64 2.52 6.71
CA THR A 261 28.48 1.47 7.72
C THR A 261 27.03 1.45 8.24
N TYR A 262 26.56 0.27 8.66
CA TYR A 262 25.27 0.17 9.34
C TYR A 262 25.38 0.95 10.67
N PRO A 263 24.47 1.90 10.95
CA PRO A 263 24.59 2.76 12.11
C PRO A 263 24.25 2.00 13.40
N GLU A 264 24.76 2.49 14.52
CA GLU A 264 24.31 2.02 15.83
C GLU A 264 22.84 2.38 16.03
N VAL A 265 22.05 1.42 16.49
CA VAL A 265 20.62 1.58 16.78
C VAL A 265 20.42 1.40 18.27
N LEU A 266 19.73 2.35 18.91
CA LEU A 266 19.41 2.27 20.34
C LEU A 266 18.59 0.99 20.63
N PRO A 267 18.68 0.41 21.83
CA PRO A 267 17.79 -0.67 22.21
C PRO A 267 16.33 -0.19 22.20
N PRO A 268 15.34 -1.08 21.94
CA PRO A 268 13.94 -0.72 22.11
C PRO A 268 13.69 -0.13 23.51
N PRO A 269 12.86 0.92 23.65
CA PRO A 269 12.63 1.58 24.92
C PRO A 269 12.19 0.56 25.99
N ALA A 270 12.91 0.55 27.11
CA ALA A 270 12.60 -0.32 28.23
C ALA A 270 11.30 0.16 28.89
N GLY A 271 10.24 -0.65 28.80
CA GLY A 271 8.99 -0.38 29.49
C GLY A 271 8.23 0.83 28.96
N ASP A 272 7.70 0.73 27.74
CA ASP A 272 6.43 1.40 27.49
C ASP A 272 5.37 0.71 28.40
N ARG A 273 4.28 1.38 28.79
CA ARG A 273 3.17 0.68 29.50
C ARG A 273 2.55 -0.44 28.65
N LEU A 274 3.04 -0.58 27.42
CA LEU A 274 2.79 -1.64 26.46
C LEU A 274 3.82 -2.80 26.49
N ALA A 275 4.75 -2.83 27.44
CA ALA A 275 5.60 -3.99 27.71
C ALA A 275 4.93 -4.86 28.78
N GLY A 276 4.74 -6.15 28.48
CA GLY A 276 4.02 -7.10 29.33
C GLY A 276 2.54 -7.29 28.95
N PRO A 277 1.72 -7.93 29.80
CA PRO A 277 0.34 -8.31 29.47
C PRO A 277 -0.57 -7.14 29.07
N GLN A 278 -0.37 -5.95 29.64
CA GLN A 278 -1.18 -4.76 29.34
C GLN A 278 -0.98 -4.27 27.91
N GLY A 279 0.25 -4.31 27.37
CA GLY A 279 0.49 -3.93 25.99
C GLY A 279 -0.01 -4.90 24.96
N TYR A 280 -0.01 -6.20 25.30
CA TYR A 280 -0.70 -7.19 24.50
C TYR A 280 -2.19 -6.87 24.39
N LEU A 281 -2.83 -6.53 25.51
CA LEU A 281 -4.25 -6.15 25.53
C LEU A 281 -4.52 -4.87 24.72
N VAL A 282 -3.71 -3.82 24.89
CA VAL A 282 -3.87 -2.58 24.11
C VAL A 282 -3.68 -2.84 22.61
N ARG A 283 -2.70 -3.67 22.21
CA ARG A 283 -2.53 -4.06 20.80
C ARG A 283 -3.71 -4.88 20.29
N GLN A 284 -4.22 -5.81 21.10
CA GLN A 284 -5.39 -6.61 20.74
C GLN A 284 -6.63 -5.70 20.53
N VAL A 285 -6.81 -4.69 21.38
CA VAL A 285 -7.87 -3.68 21.21
C VAL A 285 -7.68 -2.88 19.92
N GLN A 286 -6.44 -2.47 19.59
CA GLN A 286 -6.15 -1.81 18.31
C GLN A 286 -6.53 -2.70 17.12
N ASP A 287 -6.04 -3.94 17.10
CA ASP A 287 -6.32 -4.92 16.04
C ASP A 287 -7.84 -5.15 15.88
N GLU A 288 -8.59 -5.14 16.99
CA GLU A 288 -10.03 -5.30 16.98
C GLU A 288 -10.78 -4.07 16.45
N LEU A 289 -10.38 -2.86 16.85
CA LEU A 289 -10.94 -1.62 16.29
C LEU A 289 -10.69 -1.54 14.79
N GLU A 290 -9.51 -1.95 14.32
CA GLU A 290 -9.20 -1.99 12.89
C GLU A 290 -10.08 -3.01 12.15
N ARG A 291 -10.33 -4.19 12.74
CA ARG A 291 -11.29 -5.17 12.21
C ARG A 291 -12.72 -4.64 12.15
N LEU A 292 -13.09 -3.78 13.09
CA LEU A 292 -14.40 -3.12 13.14
C LEU A 292 -14.52 -1.94 12.16
N GLY A 293 -13.49 -1.67 11.36
CA GLY A 293 -13.54 -0.68 10.29
C GLY A 293 -12.99 0.70 10.66
N PHE A 294 -12.31 0.84 11.81
CA PHE A 294 -11.64 2.09 12.16
C PHE A 294 -10.28 2.18 11.44
N SER A 295 -9.96 3.35 10.87
CA SER A 295 -8.62 3.61 10.31
C SER A 295 -7.60 3.76 11.43
N GLU A 296 -6.33 3.51 11.13
CA GLU A 296 -5.23 3.66 12.09
C GLU A 296 -5.19 5.10 12.64
N ALA A 297 -5.34 6.11 11.78
CA ALA A 297 -5.45 7.50 12.22
C ALA A 297 -6.64 7.71 13.17
N ARG A 298 -7.81 7.13 12.89
CA ARG A 298 -9.00 7.27 13.74
C ARG A 298 -8.83 6.58 15.10
N VAL A 299 -8.20 5.40 15.14
CA VAL A 299 -7.88 4.71 16.39
C VAL A 299 -6.95 5.56 17.26
N ARG A 300 -6.05 6.34 16.66
CA ARG A 300 -5.04 7.11 17.39
C ARG A 300 -5.42 8.55 17.72
N SER A 301 -6.26 9.17 16.90
CA SER A 301 -6.57 10.62 16.99
C SER A 301 -8.05 10.92 17.09
N GLY A 302 -8.91 9.90 16.96
CA GLY A 302 -10.36 10.05 16.97
C GLY A 302 -10.99 10.20 18.35
N GLY A 303 -10.19 10.18 19.45
CA GLY A 303 -10.70 10.35 20.81
C GLY A 303 -11.62 9.24 21.27
N LEU A 304 -11.37 8.01 20.84
CA LEU A 304 -12.24 6.88 21.15
C LEU A 304 -12.19 6.58 22.65
N ARG A 305 -13.32 6.17 23.21
CA ARG A 305 -13.41 5.57 24.54
C ARG A 305 -13.85 4.14 24.36
N VAL A 306 -13.00 3.22 24.80
CA VAL A 306 -13.14 1.77 24.60
C VAL A 306 -13.15 1.07 25.95
#